data_AF-A0A8T5YGT3-F1
#
_entry.id   AF-A0A8T5YGT3-F1
#
_cell.length_a   1.000
_cell.length_b   1.000
_cell.length_c   1.000
_cell.angle_alpha   90.00
_cell.angle_beta   90.00
_cell.angle_gamma   90.00
#
_symmetry.space_group_name_H-M   'P 1'
#
loop_
_entity.id
_entity.type
_entity.pdbx_description
1 polymer ?
#
loop_
_entity_poly.entity_id
_entity_poly.type
_entity_poly.pdbx_seq_one_letter_code
_entity_poly.pdbx_strand_id
1 'polypeptide(L)'
;MADSEFQRPTLAENISMLRNDLFARLDVSDTLRRMDEDVRAKVYAAALHTVYGYIDYLAMNMLPDLCDESWLARHAAMKRCPRKGATAASGYMRWEGVSDGLKVT
;
A
#
# COMPACT_ATOMS: atom_id res chain seq x y z
N MET A 1 6.13 -11.92 -7.25
CA MET A 1 5.44 -10.76 -7.82
C MET A 1 6.27 -9.99 -8.85
N ALA A 2 7.60 -10.15 -8.90
CA ALA A 2 8.42 -9.60 -9.98
C ALA A 2 8.17 -10.23 -11.38
N ASP A 3 7.55 -11.42 -11.44
CA ASP A 3 7.17 -12.11 -12.68
C ASP A 3 5.67 -11.94 -13.06
N SER A 4 4.96 -11.01 -12.43
CA SER A 4 3.62 -10.64 -12.91
C SER A 4 3.81 -9.63 -14.04
N GLU A 5 3.48 -10.00 -15.28
CA GLU A 5 3.52 -9.12 -16.46
C GLU A 5 2.64 -7.85 -16.31
N PHE A 6 1.80 -7.78 -15.28
CA PHE A 6 0.95 -6.63 -15.01
C PHE A 6 1.73 -5.49 -14.35
N GLN A 7 2.11 -4.49 -15.15
CA GLN A 7 2.64 -3.22 -14.68
C GLN A 7 1.52 -2.18 -14.58
N ARG A 8 1.34 -1.58 -13.39
CA ARG A 8 0.32 -0.55 -13.18
C ARG A 8 0.61 0.69 -14.06
N PRO A 9 -0.30 1.07 -14.96
CA PRO A 9 -0.13 2.30 -15.75
C PRO A 9 -0.20 3.55 -14.88
N THR A 10 0.57 4.56 -15.25
CA THR A 10 0.53 5.88 -14.64
C THR A 10 -0.81 6.58 -14.93
N LEU A 11 -1.13 7.62 -14.16
CA LEU A 11 -2.37 8.38 -14.37
C LEU A 11 -2.43 8.98 -15.79
N ALA A 12 -1.30 9.50 -16.29
CA ALA A 12 -1.22 10.10 -17.62
C ALA A 12 -1.45 9.05 -18.73
N GLU A 13 -0.91 7.84 -18.58
CA GLU A 13 -1.14 6.72 -19.50
C GLU A 13 -2.61 6.31 -19.49
N ASN A 14 -3.22 6.16 -18.30
CA ASN A 14 -4.65 5.83 -18.18
C ASN A 14 -5.54 6.88 -18.86
N ILE A 15 -5.26 8.17 -18.65
CA ILE A 15 -6.00 9.25 -19.32
C ILE A 15 -5.88 9.11 -20.84
N SER A 16 -4.67 8.87 -21.35
CA SER A 16 -4.44 8.75 -22.79
C SER A 16 -5.14 7.52 -23.38
N MET A 17 -5.09 6.38 -22.70
CA MET A 17 -5.75 5.15 -23.13
C MET A 17 -7.27 5.29 -23.17
N LEU A 18 -7.89 5.80 -22.09
CA LEU A 18 -9.33 6.01 -22.02
C LEU A 18 -9.81 7.05 -23.02
N ARG A 19 -9.04 8.13 -23.21
CA ARG A 19 -9.34 9.15 -24.20
C ARG A 19 -9.36 8.55 -25.62
N ASN A 20 -8.38 7.72 -25.95
CA ASN A 20 -8.30 7.07 -27.26
C ASN A 20 -9.43 6.07 -27.50
N ASP A 21 -9.74 5.21 -26.52
CA ASP A 21 -10.85 4.24 -26.63
C ASP A 21 -12.20 4.96 -26.77
N LEU A 22 -12.42 6.00 -25.98
CA LEU A 22 -13.67 6.76 -25.98
C LEU A 22 -13.91 7.50 -27.30
N PHE A 23 -12.88 8.18 -27.82
CA PHE A 23 -12.99 8.86 -29.11
C PHE A 23 -13.12 7.88 -30.29
N ALA A 24 -12.46 6.72 -30.23
CA ALA A 24 -12.63 5.67 -31.23
C ALA A 24 -14.06 5.12 -31.27
N ARG A 25 -14.70 4.96 -30.10
CA ARG A 25 -16.08 4.45 -30.01
C ARG A 25 -17.14 5.44 -30.43
N LEU A 26 -16.89 6.73 -30.24
CA LEU A 26 -17.83 7.79 -30.55
C LEU A 26 -17.68 8.35 -31.97
N ASP A 27 -16.71 7.84 -32.75
CA ASP A 27 -16.38 8.29 -34.12
C ASP A 27 -16.20 9.82 -34.21
N VAL A 28 -15.65 10.41 -33.15
CA VAL A 28 -15.47 11.87 -33.06
C VAL A 28 -14.18 12.24 -33.77
N SER A 29 -14.32 12.69 -35.02
CA SER A 29 -13.21 13.17 -35.85
C SER A 29 -12.79 14.60 -35.51
N ASP A 30 -13.71 15.43 -35.00
CA ASP A 30 -13.47 16.85 -34.75
C ASP A 30 -13.41 17.14 -33.24
N THR A 31 -12.20 17.38 -32.74
CA THR A 31 -11.97 17.56 -31.30
C THR A 31 -12.00 19.04 -30.93
N LEU A 32 -13.08 19.47 -30.26
CA LEU A 32 -13.11 20.78 -29.62
C LEU A 32 -12.11 20.81 -28.44
N ARG A 33 -11.48 21.97 -28.23
CA ARG A 33 -10.56 22.19 -27.10
C ARG A 33 -11.18 21.90 -25.72
N ARG A 34 -12.52 21.99 -25.60
CA ARG A 34 -13.28 21.73 -24.38
C ARG A 34 -14.50 20.87 -24.68
N MET A 35 -14.29 19.56 -24.73
CA MET A 35 -15.35 18.56 -24.86
C MET A 35 -15.70 17.99 -23.49
N ASP A 36 -16.99 17.82 -23.20
CA ASP A 36 -17.43 17.12 -21.99
C ASP A 36 -16.90 15.68 -21.94
N GLU A 37 -16.69 15.08 -23.11
CA GLU A 37 -16.16 13.72 -23.24
C GLU A 37 -14.70 13.61 -22.77
N ASP A 38 -13.89 14.64 -23.01
CA ASP A 38 -12.51 14.69 -22.49
C ASP A 38 -12.51 14.83 -20.96
N VAL A 39 -13.50 15.54 -20.40
CA VAL A 39 -13.68 15.62 -18.94
C VAL A 39 -14.10 14.26 -18.38
N ARG A 40 -15.06 13.56 -19.01
CA ARG A 40 -15.49 12.22 -18.61
C ARG A 40 -14.34 11.22 -18.64
N ALA A 41 -13.55 11.20 -19.73
CA ALA A 41 -12.37 10.33 -19.85
C ALA A 41 -11.40 10.50 -18.67
N LYS A 42 -11.13 11.75 -18.27
CA LYS A 42 -10.25 12.06 -17.12
C LYS A 42 -10.85 11.58 -15.79
N VAL A 43 -12.15 11.76 -15.58
CA VAL A 43 -12.83 11.32 -14.35
C VAL A 43 -12.79 9.79 -14.24
N TYR A 44 -13.10 9.06 -15.32
CA TYR A 44 -13.00 7.60 -15.33
C TYR A 44 -11.56 7.12 -15.15
N ALA A 45 -10.59 7.78 -15.78
CA ALA A 45 -9.17 7.44 -15.61
C ALA A 45 -8.72 7.62 -14.15
N ALA A 46 -9.14 8.70 -13.49
CA ALA A 46 -8.84 8.92 -12.08
C ALA A 46 -9.47 7.87 -11.17
N ALA A 47 -10.74 7.52 -11.41
CA ALA A 47 -11.42 6.47 -10.65
C ALA A 47 -10.75 5.10 -10.83
N LEU A 48 -10.38 4.72 -12.05
CA LEU A 48 -9.66 3.47 -12.30
C LEU A 48 -8.25 3.49 -11.71
N HIS A 49 -7.57 4.63 -11.72
CA HIS A 49 -6.25 4.76 -11.13
C HIS A 49 -6.26 4.46 -9.62
N THR A 50 -7.28 4.91 -8.88
CA THR A 50 -7.38 4.59 -7.45
C THR A 50 -7.71 3.11 -7.23
N VAL A 51 -8.59 2.52 -8.03
CA VAL A 51 -8.92 1.08 -7.97
C VAL A 51 -7.69 0.22 -8.25
N TYR A 52 -6.93 0.53 -9.31
CA TYR A 52 -5.68 -0.20 -9.59
C TYR A 52 -4.65 -0.03 -8.48
N GLY A 53 -4.59 1.13 -7.84
CA GLY A 53 -3.73 1.33 -6.66
C GLY A 53 -4.15 0.45 -5.48
N TYR A 54 -5.45 0.30 -5.26
CA TYR A 54 -5.97 -0.58 -4.20
C TYR A 54 -5.71 -2.07 -4.50
N ILE A 55 -5.86 -2.50 -5.75
CA ILE A 55 -5.55 -3.88 -6.16
C ILE A 55 -4.05 -4.16 -6.00
N ASP A 56 -3.19 -3.23 -6.39
CA ASP A 56 -1.74 -3.34 -6.22
C ASP A 56 -1.36 -3.44 -4.73
N TYR A 57 -1.96 -2.61 -3.89
CA TYR A 57 -1.82 -2.69 -2.44
C TYR A 57 -2.22 -4.06 -1.87
N LEU A 58 -3.36 -4.60 -2.33
CA LEU A 58 -3.80 -5.94 -1.91
C LEU A 58 -2.86 -7.04 -2.40
N ALA A 59 -2.35 -6.92 -3.63
CA ALA A 59 -1.40 -7.85 -4.20
C ALA A 59 -0.12 -7.89 -3.34
N MET A 60 0.48 -6.74 -3.05
CA MET A 60 1.67 -6.65 -2.18
C MET A 60 1.47 -7.29 -0.81
N ASN A 61 0.26 -7.18 -0.26
CA ASN A 61 -0.06 -7.69 1.08
C ASN A 61 -0.51 -9.16 1.11
N MET A 62 -0.69 -9.80 -0.05
CA MET A 62 -1.24 -11.16 -0.14
C MET A 62 -0.27 -12.23 0.37
N LEU A 63 1.04 -11.94 0.31
CA LEU A 63 2.09 -12.83 0.78
C LEU A 63 2.86 -12.19 1.94
N PRO A 64 3.39 -13.00 2.87
CA PRO A 64 4.03 -12.51 4.10
C PRO A 64 5.43 -11.91 3.90
N ASP A 65 5.99 -11.94 2.70
CA ASP A 65 7.33 -11.48 2.36
C ASP A 65 7.39 -9.95 2.15
N LEU A 66 6.37 -9.38 1.51
CA LEU A 66 6.30 -7.96 1.17
C LEU A 66 5.13 -7.22 1.86
N CYS A 67 4.34 -7.90 2.69
CA CYS A 67 3.19 -7.28 3.32
C CYS A 67 3.56 -6.27 4.42
N ASP A 68 2.65 -5.33 4.66
CA ASP A 68 2.73 -4.37 5.76
C ASP A 68 2.66 -5.04 7.13
N GLU A 69 3.06 -4.32 8.17
CA GLU A 69 3.10 -4.81 9.54
C GLU A 69 1.76 -5.37 10.05
N SER A 70 0.65 -4.73 9.71
CA SER A 70 -0.70 -5.17 10.11
C SER A 70 -1.09 -6.50 9.47
N TRP A 71 -0.78 -6.67 8.18
CA TRP A 71 -1.00 -7.92 7.45
C TRP A 71 -0.02 -9.00 7.89
N LEU A 72 1.23 -8.64 8.19
CA LEU A 72 2.23 -9.58 8.71
C LEU A 72 1.78 -10.15 10.06
N ALA A 73 1.25 -9.31 10.95
CA ALA A 73 0.70 -9.75 12.22
C ALA A 73 -0.45 -10.75 12.03
N ARG A 74 -1.31 -10.55 11.01
CA ARG A 74 -2.39 -11.48 10.67
C ARG A 74 -1.85 -12.80 10.13
N HIS A 75 -0.88 -12.78 9.23
CA HIS A 75 -0.20 -13.99 8.74
C HIS A 75 0.50 -14.77 9.87
N ALA A 76 1.17 -14.06 10.77
CA ALA A 76 1.79 -14.59 11.98
C ALA A 76 0.79 -15.30 12.88
N ALA A 77 -0.39 -14.70 13.11
CA ALA A 77 -1.47 -15.31 13.87
C ALA A 77 -1.96 -16.63 13.24
N MET A 78 -2.14 -16.66 11.91
CA MET A 78 -2.51 -17.91 11.20
C MET A 78 -1.48 -19.02 11.39
N LYS A 79 -0.19 -18.66 11.43
CA LYS A 79 0.92 -19.60 11.63
C LYS A 79 1.23 -19.88 13.11
N ARG A 80 0.39 -19.43 14.06
CA ARG A 80 0.60 -19.56 15.51
C ARG A 80 1.92 -18.96 16.02
N CYS A 81 2.44 -17.95 15.33
CA CYS A 81 3.67 -17.25 15.70
C CYS A 81 3.38 -15.75 15.93
N PRO A 82 2.61 -15.39 16.98
CA PRO A 82 2.27 -14.00 17.24
C PRO A 82 3.50 -13.18 17.61
N ARG A 83 3.47 -11.88 17.29
CA ARG A 83 4.54 -10.95 17.68
C ARG A 83 4.66 -10.91 19.21
N LYS A 84 5.89 -11.05 19.71
CA LYS A 84 6.17 -10.91 21.14
C LYS A 84 5.90 -9.48 21.58
N GLY A 85 5.22 -9.33 22.72
CA GLY A 85 5.01 -8.03 23.35
C GLY A 85 6.34 -7.39 23.78
N ALA A 86 6.35 -6.06 23.87
CA ALA A 86 7.48 -5.35 24.46
C ALA A 86 7.66 -5.82 25.90
N THR A 87 8.87 -6.28 26.23
CA THR A 87 9.22 -6.75 27.58
C THR A 87 10.35 -5.88 28.09
N ALA A 88 10.19 -5.34 29.30
CA ALA A 88 11.23 -4.54 29.94
C ALA A 88 12.50 -5.38 30.15
N ALA A 89 13.67 -4.75 29.98
CA ALA A 89 14.93 -5.39 30.31
C ALA A 89 14.94 -5.70 31.82
N SER A 90 15.30 -6.93 32.16
CA SER A 90 15.51 -7.35 33.55
C SER A 90 16.91 -7.91 33.69
N GLY A 91 17.52 -7.68 34.85
CA GLY A 91 18.90 -8.10 35.13
C GLY A 91 19.28 -7.72 36.55
N TYR A 92 20.34 -8.34 37.04
CA TYR A 92 20.91 -8.03 38.34
C TYR A 92 22.10 -7.09 38.16
N MET A 93 22.14 -6.02 38.96
CA MET A 93 23.30 -5.12 39.01
C MET A 93 23.92 -5.22 40.40
N ARG A 94 25.22 -5.51 40.45
CA ARG A 94 25.99 -5.51 41.70
C ARG A 94 26.59 -4.12 41.91
N TRP A 95 26.36 -3.55 43.08
CA TRP A 95 26.93 -2.28 43.51
C TRP A 95 27.90 -2.54 44.67
N GLU A 96 29.07 -1.95 44.63
CA GLU A 96 30.04 -1.97 45.75
C GLU A 96 30.16 -0.56 46.33
N GLY A 97 30.20 -0.45 47.67
CA GLY A 97 30.33 0.83 48.37
C GLY A 97 29.03 1.57 48.72
N VAL A 98 27.90 0.86 48.86
CA VAL A 98 26.60 1.46 49.23
C VAL A 98 26.43 1.47 50.75
N SER A 99 25.86 2.54 51.31
CA SER A 99 25.51 2.65 52.74
C SER A 99 24.30 1.79 53.10
N ASP A 100 24.28 1.23 54.32
CA ASP A 100 23.17 0.42 54.82
C ASP A 100 21.82 1.18 54.79
N GLY A 101 20.76 0.50 54.33
CA GLY A 101 19.39 1.03 54.30
C GLY A 101 18.97 1.75 53.00
N LEU A 102 19.73 1.65 51.91
CA LEU A 102 19.37 2.28 50.64
C LEU A 102 18.13 1.61 50.01
N LYS A 103 17.05 2.38 49.79
CA LYS A 103 15.85 1.93 49.07
C LYS A 103 16.01 2.21 47.57
N VAL A 104 16.03 1.14 46.77
CA VAL A 104 15.98 1.22 45.32
C VAL A 104 14.50 1.11 44.91
N THR A 105 13.92 2.23 44.47
CA THR A 105 12.58 2.30 43.85
C THR A 105 12.70 2.46 42.35
#